data_AF-A0A1I4NCA6-F1
#
_entry.id   AF-A0A1I4NCA6-F1
#
_cell.length_a   1.000
_cell.length_b   1.000
_cell.length_c   1.000
_cell.angle_alpha   90.00
_cell.angle_beta   90.00
_cell.angle_gamma   90.00
#
_symmetry.space_group_name_H-M   'P 1'
#
loop_
_entity.id
_entity.type
_entity.pdbx_description
1 polymer ?
#
loop_
_entity_poly.entity_id
_entity_poly.type
_entity_poly.pdbx_seq_one_letter_code
_entity_poly.pdbx_strand_id
1 'polypeptide(L)'
;MSDNNFSALPPVATSIVINDETIDITPIKIGELPAFSRAVQPIVAHLSASPDWLALVAEHGEPLINALTIATRRSREWIAGLELDDAIKLASTVFEVNADFFIQRLLPSVTEAAARLEARMAGRVPSSD
;
A
#
# COMPACT_ATOMS: atom_id res chain seq x y z
N MET A 1 13.24 -26.59 20.05
CA MET A 1 12.48 -26.61 18.78
C MET A 1 12.30 -25.17 18.37
N SER A 2 12.87 -24.79 17.24
CA SER A 2 12.85 -23.40 16.76
C SER A 2 11.71 -23.28 15.76
N ASP A 3 10.56 -22.76 16.21
CA ASP A 3 9.41 -22.51 15.34
C ASP A 3 9.69 -21.26 14.49
N ASN A 4 10.43 -21.48 13.43
CA ASN A 4 10.74 -20.48 12.41
C ASN A 4 9.57 -20.44 11.42
N ASN A 5 8.41 -19.95 11.85
CA ASN A 5 7.23 -19.90 10.99
C ASN A 5 6.77 -18.46 10.75
N PHE A 6 7.59 -17.69 10.03
CA PHE A 6 7.11 -16.55 9.24
C PHE A 6 6.32 -17.09 8.03
N SER A 7 5.20 -17.75 8.28
CA SER A 7 4.19 -17.95 7.25
C SER A 7 3.45 -16.62 7.12
N ALA A 8 4.07 -15.65 6.44
CA ALA A 8 3.38 -14.43 6.04
C ALA A 8 2.22 -14.87 5.14
N LEU A 9 1.00 -14.86 5.68
CA LEU A 9 -0.19 -15.08 4.87
C LEU A 9 -0.14 -14.08 3.71
N PRO A 10 -0.40 -14.51 2.47
CA PRO A 10 -0.41 -13.60 1.35
C PRO A 10 -1.36 -12.44 1.66
N PRO A 11 -1.02 -11.21 1.26
CA PRO A 11 -1.91 -10.09 1.48
C PRO A 11 -3.29 -10.42 0.89
N VAL A 12 -4.35 -10.11 1.64
CA VAL A 12 -5.71 -10.38 1.18
C VAL A 12 -5.97 -9.42 0.02
N ALA A 13 -6.13 -9.98 -1.17
CA ALA A 13 -6.50 -9.22 -2.35
C ALA A 13 -7.94 -8.73 -2.18
N THR A 14 -8.19 -7.49 -2.60
CA THR A 14 -9.55 -6.98 -2.78
C THR A 14 -9.86 -6.98 -4.26
N SER A 15 -10.82 -7.81 -4.67
CA SER A 15 -11.25 -7.89 -6.06
C SER A 15 -12.29 -6.81 -6.35
N ILE A 16 -12.09 -6.04 -7.41
CA ILE A 16 -13.05 -5.04 -7.90
C ILE A 16 -13.27 -5.24 -9.40
N VAL A 17 -14.45 -4.85 -9.89
CA VAL A 17 -14.76 -4.84 -11.32
C VAL A 17 -14.55 -3.43 -11.86
N ILE A 18 -13.74 -3.29 -12.92
CA ILE A 18 -13.47 -2.05 -13.67
C ILE A 18 -13.64 -2.40 -15.15
N ASN A 19 -14.46 -1.67 -15.91
CA ASN A 19 -14.75 -1.97 -17.32
C ASN A 19 -15.07 -3.47 -17.59
N ASP A 20 -15.93 -4.08 -16.76
CA ASP A 20 -16.28 -5.52 -16.81
C ASP A 20 -15.09 -6.50 -16.60
N GLU A 21 -13.89 -6.01 -16.31
CA GLU A 21 -12.71 -6.80 -15.91
C GLU A 21 -12.62 -6.87 -14.38
N THR A 22 -12.56 -8.08 -13.83
CA THR A 22 -12.23 -8.27 -12.41
C THR A 22 -10.72 -8.12 -12.22
N ILE A 23 -10.33 -7.18 -11.37
CA ILE A 23 -8.94 -6.93 -11.00
C ILE A 23 -8.73 -7.16 -9.51
N ASP A 24 -7.60 -7.77 -9.16
CA ASP A 24 -7.19 -7.99 -7.77
C ASP A 24 -6.25 -6.88 -7.32
N ILE A 25 -6.70 -6.10 -6.35
CA ILE A 25 -5.89 -5.07 -5.71
C ILE A 25 -5.18 -5.68 -4.51
N THR A 26 -3.85 -5.61 -4.53
CA THR A 26 -2.98 -6.09 -3.45
C THR A 26 -2.14 -4.94 -2.91
N PRO A 27 -1.68 -5.00 -1.65
CA PRO A 27 -0.72 -4.06 -1.11
C PRO A 27 0.57 -3.93 -1.96
N ILE A 28 1.18 -2.75 -1.89
CA ILE A 28 2.44 -2.42 -2.55
C ILE A 28 3.56 -3.35 -2.07
N LYS A 29 4.33 -3.90 -3.01
CA LYS A 29 5.52 -4.70 -2.71
C LYS A 29 6.70 -3.79 -2.38
N ILE A 30 7.67 -4.32 -1.64
CA ILE A 30 8.88 -3.56 -1.27
C ILE A 30 9.65 -3.02 -2.49
N GLY A 31 9.68 -3.76 -3.61
CA GLY A 31 10.32 -3.31 -4.85
C GLY A 31 9.58 -2.18 -5.57
N GLU A 32 8.29 -2.02 -5.29
CA GLU A 32 7.43 -0.98 -5.88
C GLU A 32 7.42 0.29 -5.03
N LEU A 33 7.67 0.16 -3.72
CA LEU A 33 7.58 1.25 -2.75
C LEU A 33 8.39 2.51 -3.14
N PRO A 34 9.65 2.42 -3.62
CA PRO A 34 10.40 3.62 -4.01
C PRO A 34 9.78 4.35 -5.20
N ALA A 35 9.18 3.62 -6.14
CA ALA A 35 8.53 4.22 -7.30
C ALA A 35 7.16 4.81 -6.93
N PHE A 36 6.38 4.05 -6.15
CA PHE A 36 5.07 4.48 -5.67
C PHE A 36 5.16 5.74 -4.80
N SER A 37 6.13 5.79 -3.87
CA SER A 37 6.36 6.96 -3.01
C SER A 37 6.64 8.22 -3.83
N ARG A 38 7.48 8.12 -4.87
CA ARG A 38 7.75 9.24 -5.78
C ARG A 38 6.51 9.67 -6.58
N ALA A 39 5.68 8.72 -7.00
CA ALA A 39 4.47 9.01 -7.74
C ALA A 39 3.38 9.69 -6.88
N VAL A 40 3.28 9.32 -5.60
CA VAL A 40 2.28 9.87 -4.67
C VAL A 40 2.74 11.19 -4.04
N GLN A 41 4.04 11.47 -3.99
CA GLN A 41 4.58 12.68 -3.34
C GLN A 41 3.88 13.99 -3.76
N PRO A 42 3.58 14.23 -5.06
CA PRO A 42 2.90 15.47 -5.48
C PRO A 42 1.45 15.58 -4.97
N ILE A 43 0.80 14.45 -4.67
CA ILE A 43 -0.63 14.40 -4.32
C ILE A 43 -0.88 14.14 -2.83
N VAL A 44 0.16 13.86 -2.04
CA VAL A 44 0.01 13.46 -0.65
C VAL A 44 -0.77 14.47 0.21
N ALA A 45 -0.64 15.76 -0.08
CA ALA A 45 -1.36 16.83 0.63
C ALA A 45 -2.87 16.83 0.33
N HIS A 46 -3.28 16.23 -0.79
CA HIS A 46 -4.66 16.14 -1.26
C HIS A 46 -5.31 14.79 -0.90
N LEU A 47 -4.53 13.83 -0.41
CA LEU A 47 -5.04 12.56 0.10
C LEU A 47 -5.60 12.77 1.52
N SER A 48 -6.92 12.71 1.63
CA SER A 48 -7.63 12.77 2.91
C SER A 48 -8.63 11.61 3.00
N ALA A 49 -9.38 11.51 4.11
CA ALA A 49 -10.47 10.53 4.22
C ALA A 49 -11.61 10.79 3.21
N SER A 50 -11.67 11.99 2.63
CA SER A 50 -12.64 12.36 1.60
C SER A 50 -11.98 13.36 0.64
N PRO A 51 -11.14 12.88 -0.28
CA PRO A 51 -10.40 13.75 -1.19
C PRO A 51 -11.35 14.41 -2.19
N ASP A 52 -11.05 15.66 -2.57
CA ASP A 52 -11.69 16.28 -3.73
C ASP A 52 -11.12 15.66 -4.99
N TRP A 53 -11.79 14.63 -5.48
CA TRP A 53 -11.36 13.86 -6.65
C TRP A 53 -11.23 14.73 -7.91
N LEU A 54 -12.12 15.70 -8.08
CA LEU A 54 -12.11 16.53 -9.27
C LEU A 54 -10.90 17.47 -9.25
N ALA A 55 -10.63 18.13 -8.12
CA ALA A 55 -9.44 18.96 -7.96
C ALA A 55 -8.16 18.13 -8.09
N LEU A 56 -8.11 16.95 -7.46
CA LEU A 56 -6.95 16.06 -7.51
C LEU A 56 -6.66 15.59 -8.93
N VAL A 57 -7.67 15.20 -9.71
CA VAL A 57 -7.49 14.79 -11.11
C VAL A 57 -7.13 15.99 -11.99
N ALA A 58 -7.75 17.15 -11.78
CA ALA A 58 -7.48 18.35 -12.57
C ALA A 58 -6.04 18.87 -12.38
N GLU A 59 -5.54 18.86 -11.15
CA GLU A 59 -4.22 19.42 -10.81
C GLU A 59 -3.11 18.38 -10.84
N HIS A 60 -3.45 17.10 -10.61
CA HIS A 60 -2.49 16.04 -10.40
C HIS A 60 -2.87 14.69 -11.03
N GLY A 61 -3.66 14.69 -12.11
CA GLY A 61 -4.04 13.48 -12.83
C GLY A 61 -2.85 12.63 -13.26
N GLU A 62 -1.74 13.25 -13.69
CA GLU A 62 -0.54 12.53 -14.12
C GLU A 62 0.19 11.78 -12.98
N PRO A 63 0.52 12.43 -11.85
CA PRO A 63 0.95 11.73 -10.64
C PRO A 63 0.00 10.61 -10.21
N LEU A 64 -1.32 10.84 -10.23
CA LEU A 64 -2.32 9.83 -9.87
C LEU A 64 -2.25 8.61 -10.81
N ILE A 65 -2.26 8.83 -12.13
CA ILE A 65 -2.17 7.76 -13.13
C ILE A 65 -0.91 6.92 -12.92
N ASN A 66 0.24 7.57 -12.66
CA ASN A 66 1.49 6.85 -12.39
C ASN A 66 1.42 6.04 -11.10
N ALA A 67 0.82 6.58 -10.03
CA ALA A 67 0.64 5.86 -8.77
C ALA A 67 -0.25 4.61 -8.96
N LEU A 68 -1.36 4.75 -9.68
CA LEU A 68 -2.28 3.64 -9.97
C LEU A 68 -1.64 2.58 -10.88
N THR A 69 -0.86 2.99 -11.89
CA THR A 69 -0.08 2.09 -12.74
C THR A 69 0.81 1.17 -11.90
N ILE A 70 1.52 1.74 -10.93
CA ILE A 70 2.42 0.99 -10.03
C ILE A 70 1.63 0.08 -9.10
N ALA A 71 0.58 0.60 -8.46
CA ALA A 71 -0.17 -0.14 -7.44
C ALA A 71 -0.98 -1.31 -8.01
N THR A 72 -1.56 -1.12 -9.20
CA THR A 72 -2.41 -2.12 -9.88
C THR A 72 -1.62 -3.05 -10.77
N ARG A 73 -0.37 -2.68 -11.09
CA ARG A 73 0.50 -3.37 -12.05
C ARG A 73 -0.15 -3.50 -13.44
N ARG A 74 -1.01 -2.54 -13.80
CA ARG A 74 -1.60 -2.39 -15.13
C ARG A 74 -0.76 -1.42 -15.96
N SER A 75 -0.95 -1.44 -17.28
CA SER A 75 -0.26 -0.50 -18.15
C SER A 75 -0.80 0.92 -17.94
N ARG A 76 0.05 1.92 -18.19
CA ARG A 76 -0.36 3.32 -18.13
C ARG A 76 -1.52 3.63 -19.10
N GLU A 77 -1.50 3.02 -20.28
CA GLU A 77 -2.57 3.16 -21.28
C GLU A 77 -3.91 2.65 -20.75
N TRP A 78 -3.91 1.49 -20.08
CA TRP A 78 -5.12 0.94 -19.46
C TRP A 78 -5.67 1.88 -18.39
N ILE A 79 -4.81 2.44 -17.53
CA ILE A 79 -5.22 3.39 -16.48
C ILE A 79 -5.74 4.71 -17.06
N ALA A 80 -5.05 5.26 -18.07
CA ALA A 80 -5.41 6.53 -18.69
C ALA A 80 -6.68 6.44 -19.55
N GLY A 81 -7.06 5.24 -19.99
CA GLY A 81 -8.29 4.98 -20.74
C GLY A 81 -9.51 4.67 -19.88
N LEU A 82 -9.40 4.74 -18.54
CA LEU A 82 -10.55 4.53 -17.66
C LEU A 82 -11.51 5.73 -17.71
N GLU A 83 -12.80 5.44 -17.60
CA GLU A 83 -13.80 6.44 -17.24
C GLU A 83 -13.50 7.01 -15.85
N LEU A 84 -13.89 8.26 -15.61
CA LEU A 84 -13.50 8.97 -14.39
C LEU A 84 -14.03 8.31 -13.11
N ASP A 85 -15.25 7.77 -13.14
CA ASP A 85 -15.86 7.06 -12.02
C ASP A 85 -15.12 5.75 -11.69
N ASP A 86 -14.74 4.99 -12.72
CA ASP A 86 -13.91 3.79 -12.57
C ASP A 86 -12.51 4.12 -12.06
N ALA A 87 -11.89 5.22 -12.53
CA ALA A 87 -10.60 5.69 -12.02
C ALA A 87 -10.68 6.08 -10.53
N ILE A 88 -11.75 6.76 -10.11
CA ILE A 88 -12.00 7.13 -8.70
C ILE A 88 -12.21 5.88 -7.83
N LYS A 89 -13.01 4.92 -8.32
CA LYS A 89 -13.25 3.64 -7.65
C LYS A 89 -11.93 2.87 -7.45
N LEU A 90 -11.14 2.75 -8.52
CA LEU A 90 -9.83 2.11 -8.50
C LEU A 90 -8.89 2.78 -7.50
N ALA A 91 -8.79 4.10 -7.54
CA ALA A 91 -7.94 4.86 -6.64
C ALA A 91 -8.35 4.67 -5.18
N SER A 92 -9.65 4.73 -4.89
CA SER A 92 -10.19 4.52 -3.55
C SER A 92 -9.80 3.15 -3.00
N THR A 93 -10.02 2.08 -3.78
CA THR A 93 -9.64 0.72 -3.38
C THR A 93 -8.13 0.56 -3.21
N VAL A 94 -7.32 1.15 -4.09
CA VAL A 94 -5.85 1.13 -3.97
C VAL A 94 -5.42 1.77 -2.65
N PHE A 95 -5.94 2.95 -2.31
CA PHE A 95 -5.56 3.62 -1.08
C PHE A 95 -6.05 2.87 0.16
N GLU A 96 -7.27 2.32 0.14
CA GLU A 96 -7.84 1.52 1.23
C GLU A 96 -7.00 0.26 1.50
N VAL A 97 -6.76 -0.57 0.49
CA VAL A 97 -5.97 -1.81 0.62
C VAL A 97 -4.57 -1.52 1.14
N ASN A 98 -3.95 -0.43 0.70
CA ASN A 98 -2.62 -0.06 1.19
C ASN A 98 -2.67 0.47 2.63
N ALA A 99 -3.57 1.39 2.96
CA ALA A 99 -3.71 1.91 4.31
C ALA A 99 -4.03 0.81 5.33
N ASP A 100 -4.96 -0.10 5.01
CA ASP A 100 -5.30 -1.24 5.85
C ASP A 100 -4.13 -2.19 6.05
N PHE A 101 -3.35 -2.45 4.99
CA PHE A 101 -2.13 -3.24 5.14
C PHE A 101 -1.14 -2.60 6.12
N PHE A 102 -0.92 -1.28 6.02
CA PHE A 102 -0.02 -0.58 6.91
C PHE A 102 -0.49 -0.63 8.37
N ILE A 103 -1.76 -0.31 8.63
CA ILE A 103 -2.32 -0.18 9.98
C ILE A 103 -2.57 -1.54 10.62
N GLN A 104 -3.17 -2.48 9.88
CA GLN A 104 -3.64 -3.75 10.44
C GLN A 104 -2.58 -4.86 10.40
N ARG A 105 -1.53 -4.74 9.56
CA ARG A 105 -0.55 -5.82 9.38
C ARG A 105 0.90 -5.38 9.58
N LEU A 106 1.36 -4.38 8.83
CA LEU A 106 2.79 -4.02 8.83
C LEU A 106 3.24 -3.42 10.16
N LEU A 107 2.55 -2.40 10.66
CA LEU A 107 2.91 -1.71 11.90
C LEU A 107 2.93 -2.67 13.11
N PRO A 108 1.90 -3.49 13.35
CA PRO A 108 1.95 -4.50 14.41
C PRO A 108 3.15 -5.44 14.29
N SER A 109 3.44 -5.92 13.08
CA SER A 109 4.55 -6.86 12.82
C SER A 109 5.93 -6.23 13.09
N VAL A 110 6.11 -4.96 12.73
CA VAL A 110 7.35 -4.21 12.98
C VAL A 110 7.54 -3.95 14.47
N THR A 111 6.48 -3.53 15.17
CA THR A 111 6.52 -3.32 16.63
C THR A 111 6.84 -4.61 17.38
N GLU A 112 6.24 -5.73 16.97
CA GLU A 112 6.53 -7.03 17.55
C GLU A 112 7.98 -7.46 17.30
N ALA A 113 8.49 -7.28 16.07
CA ALA A 113 9.87 -7.59 15.73
C ALA A 113 10.88 -6.76 16.55
N ALA A 114 10.60 -5.47 16.74
CA ALA A 114 11.40 -4.59 17.58
C ALA A 114 11.42 -5.05 19.04
N ALA A 115 10.25 -5.34 19.63
CA ALA A 115 10.14 -5.83 21.00
C ALA A 115 10.90 -7.16 21.23
N ARG A 116 10.82 -8.09 20.26
CA ARG A 116 11.57 -9.36 20.30
C ARG A 116 13.09 -9.13 20.26
N LEU A 117 13.55 -8.15 19.46
CA LEU A 117 14.96 -7.79 19.39
C LEU A 117 15.45 -7.19 20.70
N GLU A 118 14.69 -6.25 21.28
CA GLU A 118 14.98 -5.64 22.58
C GLU A 118 15.08 -6.70 23.69
N ALA A 119 14.12 -7.61 23.80
CA ALA A 119 14.14 -8.69 24.78
C ALA A 119 15.39 -9.59 24.65
N ARG A 120 15.83 -9.89 23.41
CA ARG A 120 17.05 -10.67 23.15
C ARG A 120 18.33 -9.91 23.51
N MET A 121 18.34 -8.58 23.36
CA MET A 121 19.48 -7.75 23.76
C MET A 121 19.54 -7.57 25.29
N ALA A 122 18.39 -7.38 25.95
CA ALA A 122 18.30 -7.27 27.41
C ALA A 122 18.72 -8.56 28.12
N GLY A 123 18.32 -9.73 27.61
CA GLY A 123 18.74 -11.03 28.15
C GLY A 123 20.21 -11.40 27.92
N ARG A 124 20.97 -10.59 27.17
CA ARG A 124 22.40 -10.78 26.88
C ARG A 124 23.33 -9.98 27.78
N VAL A 125 22.81 -9.11 28.65
CA VAL A 125 23.63 -8.39 29.63
C VAL A 125 23.65 -9.26 30.91
N PRO A 126 24.74 -9.99 31.23
CA PRO A 126 24.85 -10.62 32.54
C PRO A 126 25.09 -9.51 33.56
N SER A 127 24.36 -9.54 34.68
CA SER A 127 24.80 -8.82 35.89
C SER A 127 26.19 -9.35 36.25
N SER A 128 27.21 -8.52 36.12
CA SER A 128 28.51 -8.78 36.75
C SER A 128 28.35 -8.50 38.24
N ASP A 129 28.33 -9.57 39.05
CA ASP A 129 28.65 -9.53 40.48
C ASP A 129 30.12 -9.09 40.69
#